data_AF-A0A945KC13-F1
#
_entry.id   AF-A0A945KC13-F1
#
_cell.length_a   1.000
_cell.length_b   1.000
_cell.length_c   1.000
_cell.angle_alpha   90.00
_cell.angle_beta   90.00
_cell.angle_gamma   90.00
#
_symmetry.space_group_name_H-M   'P 1'
#
loop_
_entity.id
_entity.type
_entity.pdbx_description
1 polymer ?
#
loop_
_entity_poly.entity_id
_entity_poly.type
_entity_poly.pdbx_seq_one_letter_code
_entity_poly.pdbx_strand_id
1 'polypeptide(L)'
;MTLKPVTIFALGGTIAMSPGPDGSAVPALSADQLIKAVPELGPIADITAVDFRQLPGAHLRIEDTVALAHGIKSAQSKGAQGVVVTQGTDTIEETAFVLDLLCDPEFHVVVTGAMRHPAIAGADGGANLLAAVTVAATPEAAGFGAMVVMNDEIHAGALVRKTHATRPNAFASPDGGQIGMVIEGKPHFLMRPTTRASAALPDKTAIAPTIAIVGTGLGDGGEMAKHIKNKEFSGLVIEAMGAGHLSEQAASAYETLAGSMPVVFASRTNGGMVLENTYGFPGSESDLVSRGLIRAGWLTAPKARLLLALCLMNGLDMDKIRNAFAKFGGG
;
A
#
# COMPACT_ATOMS: atom_id res chain seq x y z
N MET A 1 -29.34 -1.33 -19.84
CA MET A 1 -28.45 -2.10 -18.95
C MET A 1 -28.59 -1.51 -17.56
N THR A 2 -28.67 -2.33 -16.52
CA THR A 2 -28.72 -1.83 -15.14
C THR A 2 -27.31 -1.37 -14.74
N LEU A 3 -27.17 -0.10 -14.33
CA LEU A 3 -25.89 0.44 -13.88
C LEU A 3 -25.38 -0.33 -12.66
N LYS A 4 -24.06 -0.48 -12.55
CA LYS A 4 -23.44 -1.22 -11.46
C LYS A 4 -23.26 -0.31 -10.24
N PRO A 5 -23.67 -0.71 -9.03
CA PRO A 5 -23.47 0.11 -7.85
C PRO A 5 -21.98 0.21 -7.49
N VAL A 6 -21.43 1.42 -7.47
CA VAL A 6 -20.04 1.70 -7.08
C VAL A 6 -20.02 2.73 -5.96
N THR A 7 -19.29 2.47 -4.88
CA THR A 7 -19.11 3.46 -3.80
C THR A 7 -17.75 4.14 -3.92
N ILE A 8 -17.72 5.48 -3.88
CA ILE A 8 -16.49 6.26 -3.88
C ILE A 8 -16.20 6.74 -2.46
N PHE A 9 -15.11 6.26 -1.87
CA PHE A 9 -14.57 6.75 -0.60
C PHE A 9 -13.52 7.82 -0.86
N ALA A 10 -13.82 9.07 -0.50
CA ALA A 10 -12.85 10.16 -0.55
C ALA A 10 -12.07 10.26 0.74
N LEU A 11 -10.74 10.17 0.65
CA LEU A 11 -9.81 10.36 1.78
C LEU A 11 -9.12 11.74 1.73
N GLY A 12 -9.25 12.46 0.61
CA GLY A 12 -8.61 13.74 0.34
C GLY A 12 -7.45 13.64 -0.64
N GLY A 13 -6.46 14.53 -0.48
CA GLY A 13 -5.28 14.61 -1.35
C GLY A 13 -5.46 15.42 -2.63
N THR A 14 -4.45 15.38 -3.51
CA THR A 14 -4.32 16.25 -4.70
C THR A 14 -5.54 16.25 -5.62
N ILE A 15 -6.19 15.08 -5.78
CA ILE A 15 -7.40 14.95 -6.59
C ILE A 15 -8.56 15.79 -6.04
N ALA A 16 -8.60 15.99 -4.72
CA ALA A 16 -9.60 16.76 -3.99
C ALA A 16 -9.14 18.19 -3.62
N MET A 17 -8.07 18.69 -4.24
CA MET A 17 -7.57 20.05 -4.00
C MET A 17 -8.20 21.08 -4.96
N SER A 18 -8.29 22.32 -4.51
CA SER A 18 -8.63 23.50 -5.31
C SER A 18 -7.53 24.56 -5.19
N PRO A 19 -7.41 25.49 -6.14
CA PRO A 19 -6.46 26.58 -6.03
C PRO A 19 -6.86 27.52 -4.87
N GLY A 20 -5.93 27.74 -3.96
CA GLY A 20 -6.00 28.74 -2.91
C GLY A 20 -5.72 30.15 -3.44
N PRO A 21 -5.91 31.19 -2.61
CA PRO A 21 -5.77 32.59 -3.02
C PRO A 21 -4.36 32.96 -3.53
N ASP A 22 -3.34 32.23 -3.12
CA ASP A 22 -1.94 32.39 -3.48
C ASP A 22 -1.48 31.43 -4.60
N GLY A 23 -2.39 30.66 -5.18
CA GLY A 23 -2.10 29.65 -6.20
C GLY A 23 -1.62 28.31 -5.63
N SER A 24 -1.50 28.16 -4.30
CA SER A 24 -1.24 26.87 -3.65
C SER A 24 -2.46 25.93 -3.80
N ALA A 25 -2.26 24.62 -3.70
CA ALA A 25 -3.36 23.67 -3.74
C ALA A 25 -3.89 23.40 -2.33
N VAL A 26 -5.14 23.77 -2.03
CA VAL A 26 -5.78 23.58 -0.72
C VAL A 26 -6.86 22.48 -0.78
N PRO A 27 -6.99 21.60 0.24
CA PRO A 27 -8.06 20.62 0.29
C PRO A 27 -9.43 21.31 0.24
N ALA A 28 -10.30 20.91 -0.68
CA ALA A 28 -11.55 21.65 -0.91
C ALA A 28 -12.73 20.83 -1.45
N LEU A 29 -12.48 19.76 -2.21
CA LEU A 29 -13.55 19.06 -2.93
C LEU A 29 -14.11 17.89 -2.11
N SER A 30 -15.43 17.86 -1.93
CA SER A 30 -16.14 16.67 -1.46
C SER A 30 -16.19 15.59 -2.55
N ALA A 31 -16.49 14.35 -2.17
CA ALA A 31 -16.70 13.24 -3.10
C ALA A 31 -17.74 13.59 -4.19
N ASP A 32 -18.85 14.22 -3.81
CA ASP A 32 -19.87 14.68 -4.77
C ASP A 32 -19.34 15.71 -5.76
N GLN A 33 -18.45 16.62 -5.33
CA GLN A 33 -17.87 17.62 -6.22
C GLN A 33 -16.88 16.98 -7.21
N LEU A 34 -16.12 15.96 -6.77
CA LEU A 34 -15.27 15.17 -7.66
C LEU A 34 -16.07 14.45 -8.74
N ILE A 35 -17.19 13.84 -8.34
CA ILE A 35 -18.08 13.13 -9.28
C ILE A 35 -18.69 14.11 -10.28
N LYS A 36 -19.17 15.27 -9.82
CA LYS A 36 -19.75 16.30 -10.70
C LYS A 36 -18.75 16.87 -11.70
N ALA A 37 -17.46 16.86 -11.38
CA ALA A 37 -16.41 17.30 -12.31
C ALA A 37 -16.14 16.30 -13.45
N VAL A 38 -16.66 15.07 -13.36
CA VAL A 38 -16.47 14.00 -14.36
C VAL A 38 -17.84 13.42 -14.77
N PRO A 39 -18.63 14.15 -15.59
CA PRO A 39 -19.97 13.73 -15.98
C PRO A 39 -20.02 12.38 -16.72
N GLU A 40 -18.91 11.95 -17.33
CA GLU A 40 -18.73 10.65 -17.98
C GLU A 40 -18.91 9.46 -17.04
N LEU A 41 -18.88 9.67 -15.72
CA LEU A 41 -19.14 8.64 -14.72
C LEU A 41 -20.60 8.13 -14.71
N GLY A 42 -21.57 9.00 -15.01
CA GLY A 42 -23.00 8.69 -14.89
C GLY A 42 -23.45 7.50 -15.77
N PRO A 43 -22.99 7.40 -17.03
CA PRO A 43 -23.27 6.24 -17.88
C PRO A 43 -22.54 4.94 -17.47
N ILE A 44 -21.53 5.00 -16.60
CA ILE A 44 -20.68 3.85 -16.25
C ILE A 44 -21.22 3.10 -15.03
N ALA A 45 -21.62 3.83 -13.98
CA ALA A 45 -21.99 3.25 -12.71
C ALA A 45 -23.06 4.06 -11.96
N ASP A 46 -23.80 3.39 -11.08
CA ASP A 46 -24.66 4.02 -10.09
C ASP A 46 -23.80 4.35 -8.85
N ILE A 47 -23.46 5.62 -8.68
CA ILE A 47 -22.39 6.04 -7.78
C ILE A 47 -22.95 6.55 -6.45
N THR A 48 -22.43 5.99 -5.36
CA THR A 48 -22.61 6.53 -4.00
C THR A 48 -21.33 7.21 -3.54
N ALA A 49 -21.42 8.48 -3.14
CA ALA A 49 -20.29 9.25 -2.63
C ALA A 49 -20.19 9.15 -1.09
N VAL A 50 -18.98 8.94 -0.56
CA VAL A 50 -18.70 8.93 0.88
C VAL A 50 -17.46 9.76 1.17
N ASP A 51 -17.64 10.89 1.84
CA ASP A 51 -16.54 11.67 2.42
C ASP A 51 -16.02 10.94 3.67
N PHE A 52 -15.00 10.09 3.47
CA PHE A 52 -14.48 9.20 4.51
C PHE A 52 -13.48 9.92 5.42
N ARG A 53 -12.54 10.65 4.82
CA ARG A 53 -11.54 11.51 5.46
C ARG A 53 -11.24 12.72 4.58
N GLN A 54 -10.66 13.75 5.16
CA GLN A 54 -10.09 14.88 4.43
C GLN A 54 -8.66 15.16 4.93
N LEU A 55 -7.76 14.24 4.62
CA LEU A 55 -6.36 14.29 5.04
C LEU A 55 -5.43 14.33 3.83
N PRO A 56 -4.31 15.07 3.87
CA PRO A 56 -3.21 14.84 2.94
C PRO A 56 -2.70 13.39 3.07
N GLY A 57 -2.27 12.76 1.97
CA GLY A 57 -1.87 11.35 1.97
C GLY A 57 -0.78 11.01 3.00
N ALA A 58 0.15 11.95 3.23
CA ALA A 58 1.21 11.85 4.24
C ALA A 58 0.73 11.86 5.70
N HIS A 59 -0.52 12.23 5.98
CA HIS A 59 -1.10 12.24 7.32
C HIS A 59 -1.97 11.01 7.63
N LEU A 60 -2.20 10.14 6.65
CA LEU A 60 -2.97 8.92 6.85
C LEU A 60 -2.24 7.96 7.80
N ARG A 61 -3.01 7.28 8.64
CA ARG A 61 -2.50 6.32 9.61
C ARG A 61 -2.99 4.91 9.27
N ILE A 62 -2.37 3.89 9.88
CA ILE A 62 -2.77 2.49 9.70
C ILE A 62 -4.21 2.28 10.19
N GLU A 63 -4.62 3.00 11.23
CA GLU A 63 -5.99 2.97 11.74
C GLU A 63 -7.01 3.49 10.70
N ASP A 64 -6.62 4.46 9.85
CA ASP A 64 -7.50 4.95 8.78
C ASP A 64 -7.72 3.89 7.71
N THR A 65 -6.70 3.10 7.37
CA THR A 65 -6.83 2.02 6.37
C THR A 65 -7.62 0.83 6.92
N VAL A 66 -7.49 0.50 8.21
CA VAL A 66 -8.34 -0.49 8.90
C VAL A 66 -9.80 0.00 8.92
N ALA A 67 -10.04 1.25 9.31
CA ALA A 67 -11.38 1.82 9.29
C ALA A 67 -12.00 1.82 7.88
N LEU A 68 -11.19 2.12 6.86
CA LEU A 68 -11.60 2.07 5.46
C LEU A 68 -11.98 0.65 5.03
N ALA A 69 -11.18 -0.37 5.36
CA ALA A 69 -11.50 -1.76 5.05
C ALA A 69 -12.84 -2.20 5.67
N HIS A 70 -13.16 -1.74 6.89
CA HIS A 70 -14.50 -1.94 7.46
C HIS A 70 -15.61 -1.20 6.70
N GLY A 71 -15.34 0.02 6.23
CA GLY A 71 -16.26 0.79 5.37
C GLY A 71 -16.55 0.07 4.05
N ILE A 72 -15.50 -0.46 3.41
CA ILE A 72 -15.55 -1.26 2.17
C ILE A 72 -16.37 -2.53 2.40
N LYS A 73 -16.11 -3.27 3.49
CA LYS A 73 -16.90 -4.45 3.88
C LYS A 73 -18.39 -4.11 4.09
N SER A 74 -18.68 -2.94 4.67
CA SER A 74 -20.06 -2.46 4.81
C SER A 74 -20.70 -2.15 3.45
N ALA A 75 -19.99 -1.49 2.54
CA ALA A 75 -20.46 -1.21 1.18
C ALA A 75 -20.75 -2.52 0.40
N GLN A 76 -19.83 -3.49 0.47
CA GLN A 76 -20.02 -4.83 -0.10
C GLN A 76 -21.30 -5.49 0.45
N SER A 77 -21.50 -5.49 1.76
CA SER A 77 -22.69 -6.09 2.40
C SER A 77 -24.02 -5.41 2.00
N LYS A 78 -23.96 -4.14 1.57
CA LYS A 78 -25.12 -3.37 1.08
C LYS A 78 -25.35 -3.54 -0.43
N GLY A 79 -24.57 -4.40 -1.09
CA GLY A 79 -24.75 -4.73 -2.50
C GLY A 79 -23.95 -3.85 -3.48
N ALA A 80 -22.94 -3.11 -3.00
CA ALA A 80 -21.97 -2.51 -3.91
C ALA A 80 -21.31 -3.62 -4.75
N GLN A 81 -21.07 -3.38 -6.05
CA GLN A 81 -20.26 -4.27 -6.88
C GLN A 81 -18.77 -4.02 -6.67
N GLY A 82 -18.41 -2.76 -6.43
CA GLY A 82 -17.03 -2.35 -6.22
C GLY A 82 -16.94 -1.01 -5.51
N VAL A 83 -15.72 -0.64 -5.16
CA VAL A 83 -15.39 0.63 -4.53
C VAL A 83 -14.23 1.30 -5.24
N VAL A 84 -14.26 2.62 -5.24
CA VAL A 84 -13.11 3.45 -5.61
C VAL A 84 -12.69 4.27 -4.40
N VAL A 85 -11.40 4.27 -4.10
CA VAL A 85 -10.80 5.07 -3.03
C VAL A 85 -10.00 6.18 -3.67
N THR A 86 -10.40 7.44 -3.45
CA THR A 86 -9.64 8.60 -3.92
C THR A 86 -8.75 9.14 -2.81
N GLN A 87 -7.44 9.26 -3.09
CA GLN A 87 -6.43 9.59 -2.09
C GLN A 87 -5.32 10.48 -2.66
N GLY A 88 -4.58 11.15 -1.77
CA GLY A 88 -3.26 11.70 -2.07
C GLY A 88 -2.25 10.60 -2.41
N THR A 89 -1.40 10.86 -3.40
CA THR A 89 -0.58 9.83 -4.04
C THR A 89 0.56 9.30 -3.19
N ASP A 90 1.02 10.04 -2.18
CA ASP A 90 2.20 9.71 -1.37
C ASP A 90 2.15 8.31 -0.75
N THR A 91 0.97 7.87 -0.33
CA THR A 91 0.78 6.60 0.40
C THR A 91 -0.23 5.67 -0.30
N ILE A 92 -0.49 5.86 -1.61
CA ILE A 92 -1.42 4.97 -2.35
C ILE A 92 -0.91 3.53 -2.35
N GLU A 93 0.40 3.31 -2.51
CA GLU A 93 0.97 1.96 -2.50
C GLU A 93 0.77 1.23 -1.17
N GLU A 94 0.75 1.97 -0.06
CA GLU A 94 0.57 1.49 1.30
C GLU A 94 -0.89 1.17 1.59
N THR A 95 -1.79 2.11 1.26
CA THR A 95 -3.24 1.88 1.37
C THR A 95 -3.67 0.71 0.50
N ALA A 96 -3.24 0.65 -0.76
CA ALA A 96 -3.59 -0.44 -1.66
C ALA A 96 -3.09 -1.79 -1.14
N PHE A 97 -1.87 -1.85 -0.59
CA PHE A 97 -1.34 -3.07 0.03
C PHE A 97 -2.16 -3.52 1.25
N VAL A 98 -2.52 -2.60 2.14
CA VAL A 98 -3.35 -2.95 3.31
C VAL A 98 -4.73 -3.42 2.88
N LEU A 99 -5.35 -2.75 1.91
CA LEU A 99 -6.66 -3.18 1.39
C LEU A 99 -6.57 -4.54 0.69
N ASP A 100 -5.48 -4.85 -0.01
CA ASP A 100 -5.24 -6.16 -0.63
C ASP A 100 -5.17 -7.29 0.40
N LEU A 101 -4.60 -7.00 1.58
CA LEU A 101 -4.52 -7.95 2.69
C LEU A 101 -5.86 -8.15 3.41
N LEU A 102 -6.65 -7.09 3.56
CA LEU A 102 -7.80 -7.03 4.48
C LEU A 102 -9.17 -7.21 3.82
N CYS A 103 -9.29 -6.92 2.52
CA CYS A 103 -10.55 -7.02 1.80
C CYS A 103 -10.73 -8.41 1.17
N ASP A 104 -11.97 -8.73 0.83
CA ASP A 104 -12.30 -9.91 0.04
C ASP A 104 -11.63 -9.80 -1.36
N PRO A 105 -10.79 -10.76 -1.78
CA PRO A 105 -10.10 -10.70 -3.06
C PRO A 105 -11.04 -10.77 -4.27
N GLU A 106 -12.27 -11.26 -4.09
CA GLU A 106 -13.29 -11.27 -5.14
C GLU A 106 -14.01 -9.91 -5.27
N PHE A 107 -13.87 -9.02 -4.28
CA PHE A 107 -14.51 -7.71 -4.30
C PHE A 107 -13.64 -6.66 -5.02
N HIS A 108 -14.26 -5.84 -5.87
CA HIS A 108 -13.49 -4.89 -6.68
C HIS A 108 -13.11 -3.67 -5.84
N VAL A 109 -11.86 -3.61 -5.39
CA VAL A 109 -11.31 -2.48 -4.66
C VAL A 109 -10.29 -1.77 -5.54
N VAL A 110 -10.56 -0.52 -5.92
CA VAL A 110 -9.66 0.29 -6.75
C VAL A 110 -9.23 1.54 -6.00
N VAL A 111 -7.93 1.78 -5.87
CA VAL A 111 -7.37 3.01 -5.31
C VAL A 111 -6.84 3.89 -6.44
N THR A 112 -7.12 5.18 -6.38
CA THR A 112 -6.67 6.15 -7.39
C THR A 112 -6.39 7.52 -6.77
N GLY A 113 -5.77 8.41 -7.56
CA GLY A 113 -5.41 9.76 -7.14
C GLY A 113 -5.04 10.64 -8.34
N ALA A 114 -4.31 11.71 -8.08
CA ALA A 114 -3.83 12.63 -9.11
C ALA A 114 -2.42 13.12 -8.77
N MET A 115 -1.52 13.15 -9.76
CA MET A 115 -0.19 13.74 -9.63
C MET A 115 -0.21 15.25 -9.87
N ARG A 116 -1.21 15.76 -10.61
CA ARG A 116 -1.41 17.16 -10.93
C ARG A 116 -2.73 17.65 -10.36
N HIS A 117 -2.70 18.80 -9.70
CA HIS A 117 -3.91 19.39 -9.12
C HIS A 117 -4.87 19.90 -10.22
N PRO A 118 -6.18 20.02 -9.95
CA PRO A 118 -7.19 20.31 -10.97
C PRO A 118 -7.05 21.65 -11.70
N ALA A 119 -6.27 22.60 -11.17
CA ALA A 119 -6.16 23.95 -11.73
C ALA A 119 -5.02 24.14 -12.74
N ILE A 120 -4.24 23.10 -13.04
CA ILE A 120 -3.17 23.16 -14.05
C ILE A 120 -3.51 22.36 -15.31
N ALA A 121 -2.93 22.78 -16.43
CA ALA A 121 -3.05 22.07 -17.70
C ALA A 121 -2.53 20.63 -17.57
N GLY A 122 -3.31 19.70 -18.11
CA GLY A 122 -2.98 18.27 -18.05
C GLY A 122 -3.19 17.65 -16.66
N ALA A 123 -4.07 18.20 -15.83
CA ALA A 123 -4.56 17.55 -14.62
C ALA A 123 -5.08 16.14 -14.94
N ASP A 124 -4.65 15.15 -14.16
CA ASP A 124 -4.87 13.72 -14.41
C ASP A 124 -6.00 13.13 -13.56
N GLY A 125 -6.48 13.84 -12.53
CA GLY A 125 -7.46 13.33 -11.57
C GLY A 125 -8.79 12.88 -12.18
N GLY A 126 -9.35 13.65 -13.13
CA GLY A 126 -10.62 13.30 -13.78
C GLY A 126 -10.51 12.03 -14.61
N ALA A 127 -9.44 11.89 -15.40
CA ALA A 127 -9.16 10.71 -16.20
C ALA A 127 -8.91 9.48 -15.32
N ASN A 128 -8.08 9.62 -14.28
CA ASN A 128 -7.79 8.54 -13.33
C ASN A 128 -9.06 8.07 -12.59
N LEU A 129 -9.93 8.99 -12.19
CA LEU A 129 -11.21 8.66 -11.54
C LEU A 129 -12.14 7.90 -12.48
N LEU A 130 -12.28 8.36 -13.73
CA LEU A 130 -13.10 7.68 -14.74
C LEU A 130 -12.59 6.25 -15.02
N ALA A 131 -11.28 6.09 -15.20
CA ALA A 131 -10.65 4.79 -15.38
C ALA A 131 -10.87 3.87 -14.16
N ALA A 132 -10.69 4.39 -12.94
CA ALA A 132 -10.87 3.64 -11.71
C ALA A 132 -12.32 3.15 -11.51
N VAL A 133 -13.31 4.01 -11.76
CA VAL A 133 -14.73 3.64 -11.68
C VAL A 133 -15.08 2.62 -12.75
N THR A 134 -14.54 2.76 -13.96
CA THR A 134 -14.72 1.79 -15.05
C THR A 134 -14.21 0.41 -14.64
N VAL A 135 -13.00 0.33 -14.05
CA VAL A 135 -12.43 -0.93 -13.54
C VAL A 135 -13.29 -1.50 -12.39
N ALA A 136 -13.70 -0.68 -11.42
CA ALA A 136 -14.53 -1.14 -10.31
C ALA A 136 -15.92 -1.66 -10.77
N ALA A 137 -16.47 -1.09 -11.85
CA ALA A 137 -17.73 -1.50 -12.46
C ALA A 137 -17.61 -2.73 -13.37
N THR A 138 -16.42 -3.28 -13.59
CA THR A 138 -16.16 -4.39 -14.53
C THR A 138 -16.13 -5.74 -13.83
N PRO A 139 -17.04 -6.70 -14.12
CA PRO A 139 -17.07 -8.03 -13.49
C PRO A 139 -15.76 -8.83 -13.59
N GLU A 140 -15.02 -8.65 -14.68
CA GLU A 140 -13.75 -9.33 -14.94
C GLU A 140 -12.63 -8.93 -13.97
N ALA A 141 -12.83 -7.84 -13.21
CA ALA A 141 -11.94 -7.40 -12.14
C ALA A 141 -12.01 -8.29 -10.88
N ALA A 142 -12.98 -9.19 -10.78
CA ALA A 142 -13.11 -10.11 -9.66
C ALA A 142 -11.88 -11.03 -9.55
N GLY A 143 -11.43 -11.23 -8.31
CA GLY A 143 -10.31 -12.12 -8.01
C GLY A 143 -8.96 -11.51 -8.40
N PHE A 144 -8.82 -10.19 -8.49
CA PHE A 144 -7.54 -9.49 -8.65
C PHE A 144 -6.99 -8.92 -7.34
N GLY A 145 -7.76 -8.94 -6.26
CA GLY A 145 -7.41 -8.23 -5.03
C GLY A 145 -7.61 -6.72 -5.17
N ALA A 146 -6.97 -5.94 -4.29
CA ALA A 146 -7.00 -4.49 -4.42
C ALA A 146 -6.10 -4.05 -5.58
N MET A 147 -6.56 -3.08 -6.36
CA MET A 147 -5.86 -2.56 -7.52
C MET A 147 -5.56 -1.07 -7.37
N VAL A 148 -4.52 -0.60 -8.05
CA VAL A 148 -4.27 0.82 -8.27
C VAL A 148 -4.47 1.14 -9.73
N VAL A 149 -5.26 2.16 -10.04
CA VAL A 149 -5.47 2.65 -11.40
C VAL A 149 -4.99 4.09 -11.50
N MET A 150 -3.94 4.31 -12.28
CA MET A 150 -3.30 5.60 -12.50
C MET A 150 -2.78 5.64 -13.94
N ASN A 151 -2.97 6.76 -14.65
CA ASN A 151 -2.44 6.94 -16.00
C ASN A 151 -2.83 5.80 -16.96
N ASP A 152 -4.09 5.34 -16.87
CA ASP A 152 -4.65 4.20 -17.61
C ASP A 152 -3.93 2.84 -17.38
N GLU A 153 -2.99 2.75 -16.45
CA GLU A 153 -2.35 1.51 -16.03
C GLU A 153 -3.10 0.90 -14.84
N ILE A 154 -3.28 -0.41 -14.85
CA ILE A 154 -3.89 -1.18 -13.75
C ILE A 154 -2.76 -1.98 -13.08
N HIS A 155 -2.54 -1.76 -11.79
CA HIS A 155 -1.53 -2.46 -11.00
C HIS A 155 -2.15 -3.26 -9.87
N ALA A 156 -1.51 -4.38 -9.50
CA ALA A 156 -1.84 -5.11 -8.28
C ALA A 156 -1.37 -4.30 -7.05
N GLY A 157 -2.25 -4.10 -6.07
CA GLY A 157 -1.95 -3.32 -4.86
C GLY A 157 -0.74 -3.84 -4.08
N ALA A 158 -0.55 -5.17 -4.06
CA ALA A 158 0.62 -5.79 -3.45
C ALA A 158 1.95 -5.40 -4.11
N LEU A 159 1.97 -5.14 -5.42
CA LEU A 159 3.21 -4.98 -6.21
C LEU A 159 3.49 -3.53 -6.64
N VAL A 160 2.45 -2.68 -6.67
CA VAL A 160 2.58 -1.30 -7.10
C VAL A 160 3.42 -0.46 -6.13
N ARG A 161 4.19 0.47 -6.67
CA ARG A 161 5.02 1.43 -5.96
C ARG A 161 4.96 2.81 -6.61
N LYS A 162 5.07 3.89 -5.84
CA LYS A 162 5.29 5.25 -6.33
C LYS A 162 6.78 5.44 -6.59
N THR A 163 7.19 5.32 -7.85
CA THR A 163 8.59 5.36 -8.30
C THR A 163 9.06 6.75 -8.74
N HIS A 164 8.15 7.73 -8.84
CA HIS A 164 8.50 9.11 -9.19
C HIS A 164 7.75 10.14 -8.36
N ALA A 165 8.42 11.24 -8.00
CA ALA A 165 7.84 12.29 -7.16
C ALA A 165 6.79 13.15 -7.88
N THR A 166 6.95 13.41 -9.18
CA THR A 166 6.17 14.45 -9.89
C THR A 166 5.52 14.06 -11.24
N ARG A 167 5.82 12.89 -11.81
CA ARG A 167 5.34 12.54 -13.16
C ARG A 167 3.95 11.89 -13.09
N PRO A 168 3.07 12.04 -14.10
CA PRO A 168 1.80 11.31 -14.15
C PRO A 168 1.97 9.78 -14.11
N ASN A 169 3.01 9.24 -14.76
CA ASN A 169 3.38 7.83 -14.69
C ASN A 169 4.25 7.50 -13.45
N ALA A 170 3.89 8.06 -12.29
CA ALA A 170 4.65 7.87 -11.04
C ALA A 170 4.46 6.49 -10.41
N PHE A 171 3.44 5.74 -10.80
CA PHE A 171 3.19 4.40 -10.26
C PHE A 171 3.71 3.36 -11.22
N ALA A 172 4.42 2.36 -10.68
CA ALA A 172 4.93 1.23 -11.44
C ALA A 172 4.93 -0.02 -10.55
N SER A 173 5.03 -1.20 -11.15
CA SER A 173 5.19 -2.47 -10.42
C SER A 173 6.51 -3.13 -10.85
N PRO A 174 7.66 -2.73 -10.31
CA PRO A 174 8.98 -3.10 -10.85
C PRO A 174 9.20 -4.61 -10.99
N ASP A 175 8.64 -5.40 -10.06
CA ASP A 175 8.86 -6.85 -9.99
C ASP A 175 7.80 -7.68 -10.73
N GLY A 176 6.64 -7.10 -11.05
CA GLY A 176 5.49 -7.84 -11.61
C GLY A 176 4.82 -7.23 -12.83
N GLY A 177 5.21 -6.01 -13.22
CA GLY A 177 4.54 -5.25 -14.28
C GLY A 177 3.11 -4.82 -13.93
N GLN A 178 2.52 -4.01 -14.80
CA GLN A 178 1.08 -3.73 -14.74
C GLN A 178 0.28 -4.99 -15.07
N ILE A 179 -0.84 -5.20 -14.39
CA ILE A 179 -1.73 -6.35 -14.59
C ILE A 179 -2.74 -6.11 -15.73
N GLY A 180 -2.88 -4.87 -16.18
CA GLY A 180 -3.77 -4.48 -17.26
C GLY A 180 -3.68 -2.99 -17.59
N MET A 181 -4.55 -2.55 -18.50
CA MET A 181 -4.68 -1.14 -18.89
C MET A 181 -6.14 -0.78 -19.15
N VAL A 182 -6.49 0.50 -19.13
CA VAL A 182 -7.76 1.01 -19.65
C VAL A 182 -7.52 1.60 -21.03
N ILE A 183 -8.14 1.05 -22.07
CA ILE A 183 -7.97 1.49 -23.45
C ILE A 183 -9.35 1.81 -24.01
N GLU A 184 -9.51 3.02 -24.56
CA GLU A 184 -10.81 3.50 -25.09
C GLU A 184 -11.98 3.30 -24.11
N GLY A 185 -11.71 3.54 -22.81
CA GLY A 185 -12.70 3.39 -21.74
C GLY A 185 -13.05 1.93 -21.40
N LYS A 186 -12.22 0.96 -21.78
CA LYS A 186 -12.42 -0.47 -21.49
C LYS A 186 -11.23 -1.05 -20.74
N PRO A 187 -11.43 -1.78 -19.63
CA PRO A 187 -10.34 -2.50 -18.98
C PRO A 187 -9.89 -3.70 -19.81
N HIS A 188 -8.58 -3.82 -19.99
CA HIS A 188 -7.90 -4.95 -20.62
C HIS A 188 -6.94 -5.56 -19.60
N PHE A 189 -7.35 -6.67 -18.99
CA PHE A 189 -6.50 -7.43 -18.07
C PHE A 189 -5.56 -8.36 -18.85
N LEU A 190 -4.27 -8.31 -18.53
CA LEU A 190 -3.22 -9.07 -19.21
C LEU A 190 -2.63 -10.17 -18.32
N MET A 191 -2.54 -9.91 -17.01
CA MET A 191 -1.93 -10.83 -16.05
C MET A 191 -2.77 -10.87 -14.78
N ARG A 192 -3.00 -12.05 -14.21
CA ARG A 192 -3.69 -12.21 -12.93
C ARG A 192 -2.68 -12.51 -11.82
N PRO A 193 -2.68 -11.77 -10.69
CA PRO A 193 -1.83 -12.10 -9.55
C PRO A 193 -2.13 -13.50 -9.02
N THR A 194 -1.13 -14.37 -8.99
CA THR A 194 -1.25 -15.76 -8.52
C THR A 194 -0.88 -15.92 -7.05
N THR A 195 0.08 -15.13 -6.57
CA THR A 195 0.48 -15.11 -5.16
C THR A 195 -0.38 -14.08 -4.43
N ARG A 196 -1.12 -14.54 -3.42
CA ARG A 196 -1.90 -13.68 -2.52
C ARG A 196 -1.62 -14.01 -1.07
N ALA A 197 -1.54 -12.98 -0.26
CA ALA A 197 -1.61 -13.09 1.18
C ALA A 197 -2.90 -12.43 1.67
N SER A 198 -3.39 -12.90 2.81
CA SER A 198 -4.49 -12.28 3.51
C SER A 198 -4.14 -12.16 4.98
N ALA A 199 -4.68 -11.14 5.62
CA ALA A 199 -4.61 -10.91 7.05
C ALA A 199 -6.02 -10.76 7.63
N ALA A 200 -6.19 -11.10 8.90
CA ALA A 200 -7.44 -10.84 9.59
C ALA A 200 -7.65 -9.32 9.71
N LEU A 201 -8.86 -8.86 9.40
CA LEU A 201 -9.27 -7.47 9.61
C LEU A 201 -9.26 -7.15 11.12
N PRO A 202 -8.38 -6.25 11.61
CA PRO A 202 -8.35 -5.89 13.02
C PRO A 202 -9.66 -5.23 13.47
N ASP A 203 -9.90 -5.22 14.79
CA ASP A 203 -10.99 -4.45 15.38
C ASP A 203 -10.82 -2.95 15.07
N LYS A 204 -11.92 -2.23 14.88
CA LYS A 204 -11.91 -0.79 14.58
C LYS A 204 -11.23 0.06 15.66
N THR A 205 -11.20 -0.44 16.90
CA THR A 205 -10.62 0.24 18.06
C THR A 205 -9.17 -0.16 18.31
N ALA A 206 -8.64 -1.12 17.55
CA ALA A 206 -7.24 -1.53 17.66
C ALA A 206 -6.31 -0.37 17.28
N ILE A 207 -5.32 -0.10 18.12
CA ILE A 207 -4.32 0.93 17.88
C ILE A 207 -3.10 0.28 17.24
N ALA A 208 -2.57 0.92 16.18
CA ALA A 208 -1.39 0.40 15.52
C ALA A 208 -0.16 0.57 16.42
N PRO A 209 0.65 -0.49 16.60
CA PRO A 209 1.87 -0.38 17.40
C PRO A 209 2.92 0.49 16.70
N THR A 210 3.77 1.12 17.51
CA THR A 210 4.90 1.89 16.98
C THR A 210 5.99 0.94 16.49
N ILE A 211 6.19 0.92 15.18
CA ILE A 211 7.25 0.14 14.52
C ILE A 211 8.26 1.12 13.94
N ALA A 212 9.56 0.88 14.13
CA ALA A 212 10.61 1.69 13.51
C ALA A 212 10.91 1.21 12.08
N ILE A 213 11.30 2.13 11.20
CA ILE A 213 12.02 1.81 9.97
C ILE A 213 13.41 2.43 10.08
N VAL A 214 14.46 1.64 9.85
CA VAL A 214 15.85 2.13 9.83
C VAL A 214 16.51 1.84 8.49
N GLY A 215 16.94 2.90 7.82
CA GLY A 215 17.79 2.84 6.64
C GLY A 215 19.24 2.51 7.00
N THR A 216 19.86 1.58 6.28
CA THR A 216 21.28 1.22 6.46
C THR A 216 22.11 1.64 5.25
N GLY A 217 23.44 1.72 5.40
CA GLY A 217 24.33 2.15 4.32
C GLY A 217 25.82 1.90 4.56
N LEU A 218 26.64 2.47 3.68
CA LEU A 218 28.09 2.32 3.75
C LEU A 218 28.60 2.91 5.07
N GLY A 219 29.26 2.08 5.88
CA GLY A 219 29.79 2.48 7.18
C GLY A 219 28.77 2.48 8.32
N ASP A 220 27.55 1.99 8.12
CA ASP A 220 26.56 1.85 9.19
C ASP A 220 26.98 0.77 10.20
N GLY A 221 27.08 1.15 11.48
CA GLY A 221 27.47 0.28 12.59
C GLY A 221 26.29 -0.22 13.42
N GLY A 222 25.05 0.16 13.08
CA GLY A 222 23.85 -0.20 13.83
C GLY A 222 23.63 0.63 15.10
N GLU A 223 24.17 1.84 15.17
CA GLU A 223 24.06 2.76 16.30
C GLU A 223 22.61 3.06 16.69
N MET A 224 21.70 3.01 15.72
CA MET A 224 20.25 3.16 15.93
C MET A 224 19.64 2.08 16.82
N ALA A 225 20.22 0.87 16.87
CA ALA A 225 19.69 -0.22 17.69
C ALA A 225 19.62 0.15 19.18
N LYS A 226 20.61 0.90 19.69
CA LYS A 226 20.64 1.37 21.08
C LYS A 226 19.47 2.32 21.38
N HIS A 227 19.14 3.18 20.42
CA HIS A 227 18.04 4.13 20.56
C HIS A 227 16.68 3.42 20.53
N ILE A 228 16.53 2.43 19.66
CA ILE A 228 15.32 1.62 19.56
C ILE A 228 15.09 0.83 20.85
N LYS A 229 16.13 0.20 21.40
CA LYS A 229 16.04 -0.56 22.67
C LYS A 229 15.54 0.29 23.85
N ASN A 230 15.91 1.57 23.88
CA ASN A 230 15.58 2.50 24.95
C ASN A 230 14.21 3.19 24.76
N LYS A 231 13.44 2.79 23.76
CA LYS A 231 12.14 3.36 23.40
C LYS A 231 11.10 2.26 23.30
N GLU A 232 9.83 2.65 23.41
CA GLU A 232 8.69 1.72 23.36
C GLU A 232 8.31 1.40 21.91
N PHE A 233 9.20 0.72 21.19
CA PHE A 233 8.89 0.14 19.88
C PHE A 233 8.44 -1.30 20.02
N SER A 234 7.38 -1.68 19.30
CA SER A 234 6.87 -3.06 19.28
C SER A 234 7.49 -3.90 18.16
N GLY A 235 8.29 -3.30 17.28
CA GLY A 235 8.97 -3.96 16.19
C GLY A 235 9.86 -3.02 15.39
N LEU A 236 10.68 -3.61 14.53
CA LEU A 236 11.63 -2.91 13.67
C LEU A 236 11.59 -3.49 12.26
N VAL A 237 11.64 -2.62 11.26
CA VAL A 237 11.95 -2.96 9.87
C VAL A 237 13.26 -2.29 9.48
N ILE A 238 14.17 -3.06 8.90
CA ILE A 238 15.48 -2.59 8.46
C ILE A 238 15.48 -2.55 6.94
N GLU A 239 15.87 -1.42 6.35
CA GLU A 239 16.21 -1.34 4.93
C GLU A 239 17.68 -1.74 4.77
N ALA A 240 17.89 -3.05 4.61
CA ALA A 240 19.19 -3.68 4.42
C ALA A 240 19.75 -3.40 3.00
N MET A 241 21.06 -3.55 2.84
CA MET A 241 21.73 -3.29 1.57
C MET A 241 21.58 -4.49 0.61
N GLY A 242 21.47 -4.20 -0.69
CA GLY A 242 21.56 -5.23 -1.75
C GLY A 242 20.53 -6.35 -1.59
N ALA A 243 21.01 -7.59 -1.46
CA ALA A 243 20.18 -8.78 -1.33
C ALA A 243 19.64 -9.03 0.09
N GLY A 244 19.85 -8.09 1.03
CA GLY A 244 19.47 -8.26 2.44
C GLY A 244 20.69 -8.38 3.35
N HIS A 245 21.66 -7.47 3.21
CA HIS A 245 22.91 -7.50 3.96
C HIS A 245 23.05 -6.31 4.91
N LEU A 246 23.73 -6.55 6.01
CA LEU A 246 24.19 -5.56 6.98
C LEU A 246 25.71 -5.66 7.15
N SER A 247 26.31 -4.65 7.78
CA SER A 247 27.66 -4.83 8.33
C SER A 247 27.60 -5.83 9.49
N GLU A 248 28.70 -6.53 9.79
CA GLU A 248 28.79 -7.43 10.94
C GLU A 248 28.43 -6.73 12.27
N GLN A 249 28.85 -5.47 12.41
CA GLN A 249 28.57 -4.64 13.58
C GLN A 249 27.07 -4.35 13.70
N ALA A 250 26.43 -3.95 12.60
CA ALA A 250 24.99 -3.71 12.57
C ALA A 250 24.19 -5.00 12.82
N ALA A 251 24.59 -6.13 12.22
CA ALA A 251 23.96 -7.43 12.44
C ALA A 251 23.96 -7.81 13.92
N SER A 252 25.11 -7.67 14.59
CA SER A 252 25.24 -7.92 16.03
C SER A 252 24.39 -6.98 16.88
N ALA A 253 24.28 -5.70 16.48
CA ALA A 253 23.46 -4.72 17.18
C ALA A 253 21.96 -5.05 17.10
N TYR A 254 21.48 -5.47 15.92
CA TYR A 254 20.06 -5.78 15.71
C TYR A 254 19.63 -7.16 16.19
N GLU A 255 20.54 -8.14 16.26
CA GLU A 255 20.29 -9.45 16.91
C GLU A 255 19.82 -9.29 18.36
N THR A 256 20.43 -8.35 19.09
CA THR A 256 20.01 -8.06 20.46
C THR A 256 18.54 -7.63 20.55
N LEU A 257 18.01 -6.94 19.52
CA LEU A 257 16.60 -6.56 19.46
C LEU A 257 15.71 -7.73 19.03
N ALA A 258 16.19 -8.59 18.12
CA ALA A 258 15.46 -9.77 17.65
C ALA A 258 15.11 -10.74 18.80
N GLY A 259 15.89 -10.73 19.89
CA GLY A 259 15.59 -11.48 21.10
C GLY A 259 14.38 -10.97 21.91
N SER A 260 13.87 -9.75 21.66
CA SER A 260 12.76 -9.17 22.43
C SER A 260 11.62 -8.58 21.60
N MET A 261 11.81 -8.40 20.29
CA MET A 261 10.77 -7.88 19.37
C MET A 261 10.97 -8.44 17.96
N PRO A 262 9.93 -8.47 17.11
CA PRO A 262 10.10 -8.81 15.71
C PRO A 262 10.99 -7.77 15.00
N VAL A 263 12.07 -8.26 14.40
CA VAL A 263 12.98 -7.48 13.56
C VAL A 263 12.90 -8.04 12.15
N VAL A 264 12.35 -7.27 11.23
CA VAL A 264 12.19 -7.61 9.82
C VAL A 264 13.25 -6.90 9.00
N PHE A 265 13.82 -7.54 7.98
CA PHE A 265 14.69 -6.86 7.02
C PHE A 265 14.14 -6.96 5.59
N ALA A 266 14.04 -5.81 4.94
CA ALA A 266 13.70 -5.61 3.54
C ALA A 266 14.91 -5.01 2.81
N SER A 267 14.96 -5.08 1.49
CA SER A 267 16.02 -4.41 0.75
C SER A 267 15.72 -2.93 0.51
N ARG A 268 16.71 -2.08 0.75
CA ARG A 268 16.66 -0.65 0.40
C ARG A 268 16.72 -0.39 -1.11
N THR A 269 16.98 -1.42 -1.93
CA THR A 269 16.92 -1.28 -3.40
C THR A 269 15.51 -0.97 -3.89
N ASN A 270 14.48 -1.22 -3.05
CA ASN A 270 13.07 -1.08 -3.40
C ASN A 270 12.68 -1.89 -4.65
N GLY A 271 13.38 -2.99 -4.91
CA GLY A 271 13.17 -3.89 -6.04
C GLY A 271 13.90 -5.22 -5.82
N GLY A 272 13.26 -6.30 -6.26
CA GLY A 272 13.70 -7.66 -5.99
C GLY A 272 13.35 -8.18 -4.59
N MET A 273 13.52 -9.49 -4.43
CA MET A 273 13.35 -10.20 -3.16
C MET A 273 14.67 -10.19 -2.38
N VAL A 274 14.61 -10.11 -1.04
CA VAL A 274 15.78 -10.47 -0.21
C VAL A 274 16.12 -11.95 -0.39
N LEU A 275 17.41 -12.29 -0.43
CA LEU A 275 17.85 -13.67 -0.57
C LEU A 275 17.65 -14.46 0.73
N GLU A 276 17.86 -15.77 0.67
CA GLU A 276 17.67 -16.69 1.80
C GLU A 276 18.96 -17.37 2.27
N ASN A 277 19.74 -17.88 1.33
CA ASN A 277 20.78 -18.88 1.60
C ASN A 277 21.93 -18.82 0.58
N THR A 278 22.25 -17.64 0.06
CA THR A 278 23.27 -17.48 -0.98
C THR A 278 24.64 -17.15 -0.40
N TYR A 279 24.70 -16.20 0.53
CA TYR A 279 25.94 -15.73 1.16
C TYR A 279 26.04 -16.21 2.60
N GLY A 280 27.26 -16.49 3.07
CA GLY A 280 27.54 -17.05 4.39
C GLY A 280 28.57 -16.25 5.20
N PHE A 281 28.62 -14.93 5.02
CA PHE A 281 29.49 -14.03 5.80
C PHE A 281 28.70 -13.36 6.94
N PRO A 282 29.35 -12.87 8.02
CA PRO A 282 28.66 -12.13 9.09
C PRO A 282 27.93 -10.89 8.56
N GLY A 283 26.63 -10.80 8.80
CA GLY A 283 25.74 -9.77 8.25
C GLY A 283 25.13 -10.09 6.88
N SER A 284 25.42 -11.25 6.30
CA SER A 284 24.67 -11.78 5.14
C SER A 284 23.25 -12.18 5.53
N GLU A 285 22.37 -12.33 4.54
CA GLU A 285 20.97 -12.70 4.75
C GLU A 285 20.79 -14.00 5.53
N SER A 286 21.65 -15.00 5.29
CA SER A 286 21.57 -16.29 5.99
C SER A 286 22.02 -16.16 7.45
N ASP A 287 23.04 -15.33 7.71
CA ASP A 287 23.49 -14.98 9.06
C ASP A 287 22.40 -14.21 9.81
N LEU A 288 21.74 -13.23 9.19
CA LEU A 288 20.64 -12.48 9.80
C LEU A 288 19.45 -13.38 10.17
N VAL A 289 19.08 -14.31 9.29
CA VAL A 289 18.04 -15.31 9.58
C VAL A 289 18.46 -16.20 10.75
N SER A 290 19.71 -16.65 10.80
CA SER A 290 20.22 -17.47 11.91
C SER A 290 20.22 -16.73 13.25
N ARG A 291 20.36 -15.40 13.22
CA ARG A 291 20.24 -14.48 14.38
C ARG A 291 18.79 -14.16 14.75
N GLY A 292 17.81 -14.77 14.09
CA GLY A 292 16.40 -14.63 14.42
C GLY A 292 15.66 -13.47 13.75
N LEU A 293 16.31 -12.73 12.84
CA LEU A 293 15.63 -11.71 12.04
C LEU A 293 14.73 -12.36 10.98
N ILE A 294 13.70 -11.62 10.57
CA ILE A 294 12.64 -12.08 9.67
C ILE A 294 12.85 -11.44 8.28
N ARG A 295 12.85 -12.26 7.23
CA ARG A 295 12.93 -11.76 5.86
C ARG A 295 11.60 -11.13 5.44
N ALA A 296 11.67 -9.97 4.78
CA ALA A 296 10.49 -9.33 4.18
C ALA A 296 10.05 -9.95 2.84
N GLY A 297 10.88 -10.81 2.25
CA GLY A 297 10.65 -11.34 0.91
C GLY A 297 10.60 -10.22 -0.13
N TRP A 298 9.52 -10.16 -0.91
CA TRP A 298 9.27 -9.13 -1.94
C TRP A 298 8.81 -7.78 -1.39
N LEU A 299 8.51 -7.69 -0.09
CA LEU A 299 7.99 -6.46 0.51
C LEU A 299 9.10 -5.41 0.66
N THR A 300 8.78 -4.18 0.29
CA THR A 300 9.57 -3.01 0.68
C THR A 300 9.44 -2.75 2.18
N ALA A 301 10.33 -1.96 2.76
CA ALA A 301 10.22 -1.64 4.19
C ALA A 301 8.90 -0.97 4.59
N PRO A 302 8.33 -0.02 3.81
CA PRO A 302 6.99 0.51 4.09
C PRO A 302 5.92 -0.60 4.15
N LYS A 303 5.85 -1.49 3.15
CA LYS A 303 4.86 -2.58 3.15
C LYS A 303 5.12 -3.62 4.25
N ALA A 304 6.38 -3.96 4.51
CA ALA A 304 6.75 -4.86 5.60
C ALA A 304 6.33 -4.30 6.96
N ARG A 305 6.49 -2.98 7.19
CA ARG A 305 6.00 -2.31 8.40
C ARG A 305 4.49 -2.46 8.55
N LEU A 306 3.73 -2.32 7.48
CA LEU A 306 2.27 -2.45 7.50
C LEU A 306 1.83 -3.88 7.82
N LEU A 307 2.45 -4.89 7.18
CA LEU A 307 2.17 -6.29 7.50
C LEU A 307 2.48 -6.61 8.96
N LEU A 308 3.63 -6.15 9.47
CA LEU A 308 4.01 -6.34 10.86
C LEU A 308 3.02 -5.65 11.82
N ALA A 309 2.59 -4.43 11.51
CA ALA A 309 1.59 -3.72 12.29
C ALA A 309 0.28 -4.50 12.36
N LEU A 310 -0.22 -5.00 11.23
CA LEU A 310 -1.45 -5.80 11.16
C LEU A 310 -1.32 -7.11 11.94
N CYS A 311 -0.16 -7.77 11.91
CA CYS A 311 0.07 -8.97 12.69
C CYS A 311 0.01 -8.68 14.21
N LEU A 312 0.68 -7.62 14.65
CA LEU A 312 0.69 -7.22 16.05
C LEU A 312 -0.66 -6.70 16.54
N MET A 313 -1.41 -5.96 15.71
CA MET A 313 -2.80 -5.54 16.02
C MET A 313 -3.74 -6.73 16.21
N ASN A 314 -3.46 -7.85 15.54
CA ASN A 314 -4.19 -9.12 15.70
C ASN A 314 -3.62 -10.02 16.81
N GLY A 315 -2.65 -9.54 17.59
CA GLY A 315 -2.04 -10.29 18.69
C GLY A 315 -1.29 -11.55 18.23
N LEU A 316 -0.74 -11.55 17.01
CA LEU A 316 0.03 -12.69 16.53
C LEU A 316 1.36 -12.82 17.28
N ASP A 317 1.71 -14.06 17.63
CA ASP A 317 3.01 -14.43 18.19
C ASP A 317 4.11 -14.46 17.10
N MET A 318 5.36 -14.62 17.52
CA MET A 318 6.52 -14.56 16.64
C MET A 318 6.47 -15.59 15.50
N ASP A 319 5.98 -16.81 15.76
CA ASP A 319 5.92 -17.87 14.74
C ASP A 319 4.83 -17.58 13.72
N LYS A 320 3.67 -17.06 14.15
CA LYS A 320 2.63 -16.59 13.23
C LYS A 320 3.09 -15.37 12.42
N ILE A 321 3.88 -14.47 13.01
CA ILE A 321 4.49 -13.35 12.28
C ILE A 321 5.43 -13.87 11.21
N ARG A 322 6.34 -14.80 11.53
CA ARG A 322 7.23 -15.44 10.54
C ARG A 322 6.44 -16.07 9.40
N ASN A 323 5.41 -16.85 9.72
CA ASN A 323 4.53 -17.48 8.73
C ASN A 323 3.77 -16.46 7.85
N ALA A 324 3.42 -15.29 8.39
CA ALA A 324 2.79 -14.23 7.62
C ALA A 324 3.74 -13.64 6.58
N PHE A 325 5.01 -13.39 6.96
CA PHE A 325 6.05 -12.94 6.05
C PHE A 325 6.47 -14.02 5.05
N ALA A 326 6.38 -15.29 5.43
CA ALA A 326 6.72 -16.41 4.56
C ALA A 326 5.93 -16.42 3.24
N LYS A 327 4.66 -16.01 3.29
CA LYS A 327 3.79 -15.89 2.09
C LYS A 327 4.34 -14.94 1.01
N PHE A 328 5.27 -14.06 1.37
CA PHE A 328 5.91 -13.11 0.46
C PHE A 328 7.32 -13.52 0.05
N GLY A 329 7.72 -14.78 0.27
CA GLY A 329 9.06 -15.28 -0.07
C GLY A 329 10.01 -15.45 1.12
N GLY A 330 9.49 -15.42 2.35
CA GLY A 330 10.15 -16.12 3.46
C GLY A 330 9.77 -17.60 3.41
N GLY A 331 10.67 -18.51 3.73
CA GLY A 331 10.30 -19.91 4.00
C GLY A 331 9.50 -20.02 5.28
#